data_AF-A0A960HUV2-F1
#
_entry.id   AF-A0A960HUV2-F1
#
_cell.length_a   1.000
_cell.length_b   1.000
_cell.length_c   1.000
_cell.angle_alpha   90.00
_cell.angle_beta   90.00
_cell.angle_gamma   90.00
#
_symmetry.space_group_name_H-M   'P 1'
#
loop_
_entity.id
_entity.type
_entity.pdbx_description
1 polymer ?
#
loop_
_entity_poly.entity_id
_entity_poly.type
_entity_poly.pdbx_seq_one_letter_code
_entity_poly.pdbx_strand_id
1 'polypeptide(L)'
;MTTTDDATEIHGTCDPRFEPVRERFAANFAEGTEVGASVAVTLGGEPVVDLWAGDAVPGERPWARDTIVNCWSVTKTMAAITTLLLADRG
;
A
#
# COMPACT_ATOMS: atom_id res chain seq x y z
N MET A 1 -20.48 21.32 -14.68
CA MET A 1 -19.30 20.44 -14.55
C MET A 1 -19.51 19.68 -13.26
N THR A 2 -19.99 18.45 -13.38
CA THR A 2 -20.56 17.67 -12.28
C THR A 2 -19.42 17.15 -11.41
N THR A 3 -19.24 17.73 -10.22
CA THR A 3 -18.37 17.15 -9.19
C THR A 3 -19.18 16.04 -8.53
N THR A 4 -19.07 14.82 -9.05
CA THR A 4 -19.45 13.64 -8.27
C THR A 4 -18.39 13.50 -7.20
N ASP A 5 -18.81 13.63 -5.95
CA ASP A 5 -18.06 13.25 -4.76
C ASP A 5 -17.94 11.71 -4.75
N ASP A 6 -17.16 11.16 -5.69
CA ASP A 6 -16.88 9.72 -5.74
C ASP A 6 -15.79 9.44 -4.72
N ALA A 7 -16.22 8.96 -3.55
CA ALA A 7 -15.32 8.42 -2.55
C ALA A 7 -14.36 7.41 -3.20
N THR A 8 -13.06 7.57 -2.98
CA THR A 8 -12.04 6.69 -3.55
C THR A 8 -12.33 5.24 -3.18
N GLU A 9 -12.48 4.37 -4.18
CA GLU A 9 -12.75 2.95 -3.97
C GLU A 9 -11.53 2.27 -3.33
N ILE A 10 -11.74 1.57 -2.21
CA ILE A 10 -10.70 0.81 -1.52
C ILE A 10 -10.77 -0.65 -1.94
N HIS A 11 -9.74 -1.13 -2.62
CA HIS A 11 -9.63 -2.50 -3.09
C HIS A 11 -8.85 -3.38 -2.11
N GLY A 12 -8.98 -4.71 -2.26
CA GLY A 12 -8.20 -5.70 -1.53
C GLY A 12 -8.88 -6.26 -0.27
N THR A 13 -8.11 -6.97 0.54
CA THR A 13 -8.60 -7.74 1.68
C THR A 13 -8.11 -7.16 3.01
N CYS A 14 -8.97 -7.20 4.02
CA CYS A 14 -8.65 -6.82 5.40
C CYS A 14 -9.36 -7.81 6.33
N ASP A 15 -8.61 -8.49 7.19
CA ASP A 15 -9.18 -9.27 8.28
C ASP A 15 -9.97 -8.32 9.20
N PRO A 16 -11.22 -8.66 9.59
CA PRO A 16 -12.06 -7.80 10.42
C PRO A 16 -11.40 -7.29 11.71
N ARG A 17 -10.42 -8.03 12.26
CA ARG A 17 -9.66 -7.59 13.44
C ARG A 17 -8.81 -6.34 13.19
N PHE A 18 -8.52 -6.06 11.92
CA PHE A 18 -7.70 -4.93 11.46
C PHE A 18 -8.51 -3.90 10.68
N GLU A 19 -9.84 -3.93 10.77
CA GLU A 19 -10.73 -2.95 10.11
C GLU A 19 -10.34 -1.48 10.37
N PRO A 20 -9.83 -1.07 11.56
CA PRO A 20 -9.34 0.31 11.76
C PRO A 20 -8.23 0.73 10.79
N VAL A 21 -7.46 -0.22 10.23
CA VAL A 21 -6.47 0.06 9.17
C VAL A 21 -7.16 0.43 7.87
N ARG A 22 -8.22 -0.30 7.48
CA ARG A 22 -9.02 0.02 6.29
C ARG A 22 -9.69 1.38 6.45
N GLU A 23 -10.30 1.64 7.61
CA GLU A 23 -10.95 2.91 7.90
C GLU A 23 -9.98 4.09 7.79
N ARG A 24 -8.79 3.97 8.40
CA ARG A 24 -7.76 5.02 8.30
C ARG A 24 -7.24 5.18 6.88
N PHE A 25 -7.04 4.07 6.17
CA PHE A 25 -6.60 4.09 4.78
C PHE A 25 -7.61 4.83 3.90
N ALA A 26 -8.90 4.55 4.04
CA ALA A 26 -9.97 5.29 3.35
C ALA A 26 -10.02 6.77 3.74
N ALA A 27 -9.87 7.07 5.03
CA ALA A 27 -9.87 8.44 5.54
C ALA A 27 -8.73 9.28 4.94
N ASN A 28 -7.55 8.71 4.72
CA ASN A 28 -6.44 9.43 4.10
C ASN A 28 -6.79 9.97 2.69
N PHE A 29 -7.57 9.21 1.90
CA PHE A 29 -8.06 9.68 0.59
C PHE A 29 -9.15 10.74 0.73
N ALA A 30 -10.11 10.52 1.63
CA ALA A 30 -11.18 11.49 1.90
C ALA A 30 -10.64 12.84 2.43
N GLU A 31 -9.54 12.81 3.20
CA GLU A 31 -8.81 13.97 3.70
C GLU A 31 -7.95 14.64 2.62
N GLY A 32 -7.83 14.05 1.42
CA GLY A 32 -7.00 14.56 0.32
C GLY A 32 -5.51 14.45 0.57
N THR A 33 -5.09 13.56 1.47
CA THR A 33 -3.68 13.37 1.84
C THR A 33 -2.95 12.38 0.94
N GLU A 34 -3.69 11.61 0.13
CA GLU A 34 -3.16 10.57 -0.75
C GLU A 34 -3.65 10.75 -2.18
N VAL A 35 -2.78 10.45 -3.14
CA VAL A 35 -3.14 10.36 -4.57
C VAL A 35 -3.36 8.91 -4.97
N GLY A 36 -2.49 8.02 -4.51
CA GLY A 36 -2.58 6.59 -4.67
C GLY A 36 -1.65 5.92 -3.68
N ALA A 37 -2.10 4.82 -3.10
CA ALA A 37 -1.35 4.14 -2.05
C ALA A 37 -1.67 2.65 -2.00
N SER A 38 -0.79 1.91 -1.33
CA SER A 38 -1.01 0.52 -0.93
C SER A 38 -0.52 0.28 0.49
N VAL A 39 -1.20 -0.56 1.25
CA VAL A 39 -0.79 -0.99 2.59
C VAL A 39 -0.94 -2.50 2.74
N ALA A 40 0.10 -3.13 3.28
CA ALA A 40 0.10 -4.56 3.58
C ALA A 40 0.60 -4.82 5.00
N VAL A 41 -0.06 -5.76 5.71
CA VAL A 41 0.29 -6.16 7.08
C VAL A 41 0.30 -7.68 7.14
N THR A 42 1.37 -8.24 7.72
CA THR A 42 1.48 -9.68 7.99
C THR A 42 1.54 -9.94 9.49
N LEU A 43 0.81 -10.96 9.98
CA LEU A 43 0.88 -11.43 11.35
C LEU A 43 1.24 -12.92 11.37
N GLY A 44 2.40 -13.26 11.94
CA GLY A 44 2.86 -14.66 11.97
C GLY A 44 3.19 -15.25 10.59
N GLY A 45 3.56 -14.39 9.63
CA GLY A 45 3.84 -14.80 8.25
C GLY A 45 2.63 -14.78 7.32
N GLU A 46 1.41 -14.66 7.86
CA GLU A 46 0.18 -14.62 7.07
C GLU A 46 -0.25 -13.18 6.77
N PRO A 47 -0.66 -12.86 5.52
CA PRO A 47 -1.21 -11.57 5.18
C PRO A 47 -2.59 -11.37 5.83
N VAL A 48 -2.71 -10.33 6.65
CA VAL A 48 -3.98 -9.96 7.33
C VAL A 48 -4.57 -8.66 6.77
N VAL A 49 -3.75 -7.84 6.09
CA VAL A 49 -4.19 -6.67 5.33
C VAL A 49 -3.41 -6.64 4.01
N ASP A 50 -4.11 -6.43 2.91
CA ASP A 50 -3.56 -6.18 1.56
C ASP A 50 -4.55 -5.25 0.85
N LEU A 51 -4.30 -3.94 0.90
CA LEU A 51 -5.20 -2.90 0.38
C LEU A 51 -4.48 -1.97 -0.58
N TRP A 52 -5.21 -1.46 -1.57
CA TRP A 52 -4.73 -0.44 -2.50
C TRP A 52 -5.88 0.42 -3.04
N ALA A 53 -5.57 1.65 -3.44
CA ALA A 53 -6.55 2.60 -3.94
C ALA A 53 -5.90 3.83 -4.62
N GLY A 54 -6.72 4.62 -5.30
CA GLY A 54 -6.33 5.88 -5.93
C GLY A 54 -5.65 5.70 -7.29
N ASP A 55 -4.75 6.63 -7.64
CA ASP A 55 -4.07 6.68 -8.93
C ASP A 55 -2.58 6.38 -8.82
N ALA A 56 -2.06 5.55 -9.73
CA ALA A 56 -0.62 5.36 -9.92
C ALA A 56 0.01 6.52 -10.70
N VAL A 57 -0.74 7.09 -11.65
CA VAL A 57 -0.40 8.33 -12.35
C VAL A 57 -1.65 9.21 -12.36
N PRO A 58 -1.62 10.39 -11.71
CA PRO A 58 -2.81 11.21 -11.51
C PRO A 58 -3.54 11.51 -12.83
N GLY A 59 -4.82 11.13 -12.93
CA GLY A 59 -5.64 11.39 -14.12
C GLY A 59 -5.32 10.58 -15.38
N GLU A 60 -4.36 9.66 -15.31
CA GLU A 60 -3.96 8.81 -16.44
C GLU A 60 -4.15 7.32 -16.12
N ARG A 61 -3.72 6.88 -14.94
CA ARG A 61 -3.68 5.45 -14.62
C ARG A 61 -4.07 5.18 -13.17
N PRO A 62 -5.15 4.40 -12.94
CA PRO A 62 -5.55 3.99 -11.60
C PRO A 62 -4.52 3.06 -10.97
N TRP A 63 -4.52 3.00 -9.64
CA TRP A 63 -3.70 2.09 -8.87
C TRP A 63 -4.26 0.66 -8.99
N ALA A 64 -3.47 -0.24 -9.56
CA ALA A 64 -3.76 -1.67 -9.60
C ALA A 64 -3.02 -2.43 -8.49
N ARG A 65 -3.45 -3.66 -8.20
CA ARG A 65 -2.88 -4.53 -7.16
C ARG A 65 -1.36 -4.67 -7.24
N ASP A 66 -0.81 -4.70 -8.45
CA ASP A 66 0.60 -4.93 -8.76
C ASP A 66 1.36 -3.66 -9.17
N THR A 67 0.82 -2.48 -8.85
CA THR A 67 1.49 -1.20 -9.10
C THR A 67 2.85 -1.15 -8.40
N ILE A 68 3.91 -0.93 -9.18
CA ILE A 68 5.27 -0.76 -8.66
C ILE A 68 5.57 0.73 -8.50
N VAL A 69 6.08 1.10 -7.34
CA VAL A 69 6.54 2.45 -7.02
C VAL A 69 8.01 2.47 -6.64
N ASN A 70 8.67 3.61 -6.82
CA ASN A 70 10.01 3.81 -6.26
C ASN A 70 9.90 3.92 -4.74
N CYS A 71 10.55 3.01 -4.00
CA CYS A 71 10.52 3.00 -2.53
C CYS A 71 11.70 3.75 -1.88
N TRP A 72 12.45 4.55 -2.64
CA TRP A 72 13.58 5.34 -2.14
C TRP A 72 14.55 4.54 -1.26
N SER A 73 14.79 4.99 -0.02
CA SER A 73 15.75 4.37 0.88
C SER A 73 15.34 3.00 1.41
N VAL A 74 14.09 2.56 1.20
CA VAL A 74 13.63 1.21 1.60
C VAL A 74 14.48 0.11 0.92
N THR A 75 15.01 0.37 -0.28
CA THR A 75 15.91 -0.57 -0.97
C THR A 75 17.17 -0.92 -0.16
N LYS A 76 17.60 -0.06 0.78
CA LYS A 76 18.73 -0.36 1.67
C LYS A 76 18.50 -1.60 2.53
N THR A 77 17.26 -1.88 2.93
CA THR A 77 16.91 -3.09 3.69
C THR A 77 17.18 -4.34 2.86
N MET A 78 16.84 -4.34 1.57
CA MET A 78 17.09 -5.47 0.66
C MET A 78 18.59 -5.69 0.45
N ALA A 79 19.35 -4.62 0.27
CA ALA A 79 20.82 -4.69 0.17
C ALA A 79 21.43 -5.24 1.47
N ALA A 80 20.99 -4.75 2.63
CA ALA A 80 21.47 -5.22 3.93
C ALA A 80 21.17 -6.71 4.16
N ILE A 81 19.94 -7.17 3.87
CA ILE A 81 19.56 -8.59 3.99
C ILE A 81 20.44 -9.47 3.10
N THR A 82 20.73 -9.03 1.87
CA THR A 82 21.60 -9.79 0.95
C THR A 82 23.02 -9.94 1.52
N THR A 83 23.59 -8.86 2.06
CA THR A 83 24.91 -8.89 2.72
C THR A 83 24.91 -9.79 3.96
N LEU A 84 23.86 -9.70 4.78
CA LEU A 84 23.73 -10.53 5.99
C LEU A 84 23.58 -12.01 5.64
N LEU A 85 22.87 -12.35 4.57
CA LEU A 85 22.74 -13.72 4.08
C LEU A 85 24.09 -14.29 3.61
N LEU A 86 24.95 -13.46 2.99
CA LEU A 86 26.31 -13.88 2.65
C LEU A 86 27.13 -14.11 3.91
N ALA A 87 27.10 -13.18 4.87
CA ALA A 87 27.84 -13.30 6.12
C ALA A 87 27.42 -14.54 6.94
N ASP A 88 26.13 -14.89 6.94
CA ASP A 88 25.59 -16.10 7.57
C ASP A 88 26.11 -17.40 6.94
N ARG A 89 26.45 -17.36 5.65
CA ARG A 89 26.91 -18.54 4.88
C ARG A 89 28.42 -18.75 4.85
N GLY A 90 29.21 -17.81 5.40
CA GLY A 90 30.69 -17.83 5.39
C GLY A 90 31.29 -17.47 4.03
#